data_AF-A8UFX1-F1
#
_entry.id   AF-A8UFX1-F1
#
_cell.length_a   1.000
_cell.length_b   1.000
_cell.length_c   1.000
_cell.angle_alpha   90.00
_cell.angle_beta   90.00
_cell.angle_gamma   90.00
#
_symmetry.space_group_name_H-M   'P 1'
#
loop_
_entity.id
_entity.type
_entity.pdbx_description
1 polymer ?
#
loop_
_entity_poly.entity_id
_entity_poly.type
_entity_poly.pdbx_seq_one_letter_code
_entity_poly.pdbx_strand_id
1 'polypeptide(L)'
;MKVPEWVDIVKLAKHKELAPYDEDWFYVRAASVARHLYMRSPVGVGALTKVYGGRQRNGTCPSHFSRSTGSVARKVLQSLEAIKMVEKDPNGGRRLTSTGRRDLDRIASQIKIKKPKS
;
A
#
# COMPACT_ATOMS: atom_id res chain seq x y z
N MET A 1 -13.20 -4.59 -3.84
CA MET A 1 -11.93 -4.00 -4.34
C MET A 1 -11.50 -4.80 -5.56
N LYS A 2 -11.23 -4.17 -6.71
CA LYS A 2 -10.84 -4.91 -7.93
C LYS A 2 -9.39 -5.39 -7.80
N VAL A 3 -9.19 -6.70 -7.68
CA VAL A 3 -7.86 -7.31 -7.62
C VAL A 3 -7.35 -7.52 -9.05
N PRO A 4 -6.10 -7.14 -9.38
CA PRO A 4 -5.50 -7.44 -10.68
C PRO A 4 -5.29 -8.94 -10.89
N GLU A 5 -5.47 -9.42 -12.12
CA GLU A 5 -5.33 -10.85 -12.47
C GLU A 5 -3.93 -11.43 -12.21
N TRP A 6 -2.90 -10.59 -12.24
CA TRP A 6 -1.50 -11.03 -12.08
C TRP A 6 -1.05 -11.15 -10.62
N VAL A 7 -1.93 -10.95 -9.63
CA VAL A 7 -1.57 -10.85 -8.20
C VAL A 7 -0.86 -12.11 -7.68
N ASP A 8 -1.15 -13.28 -8.25
CA ASP A 8 -0.62 -14.56 -7.77
C ASP A 8 0.72 -14.93 -8.43
N ILE A 9 1.13 -14.18 -9.45
CA ILE A 9 2.28 -14.54 -10.30
C ILE A 9 3.48 -13.63 -10.02
N VAL A 10 3.23 -12.41 -9.52
CA VAL A 10 4.26 -11.37 -9.44
C VAL A 10 4.94 -11.28 -8.09
N LYS A 11 6.19 -10.82 -8.12
CA LYS A 11 6.87 -10.28 -6.94
C LYS A 11 6.60 -8.78 -6.76
N LEU A 12 6.65 -8.32 -5.51
CA LEU A 12 6.32 -6.92 -5.15
C LEU A 12 7.37 -5.90 -5.56
N ALA A 13 8.61 -6.32 -5.77
CA ALA A 13 9.72 -5.45 -6.12
C ALA A 13 10.87 -6.24 -6.76
N LYS A 14 11.74 -5.55 -7.51
CA LYS A 14 12.94 -6.17 -8.09
C LYS A 14 13.91 -6.73 -7.04
N HIS A 15 13.94 -6.12 -5.85
CA HIS A 15 14.80 -6.52 -4.74
C HIS A 15 14.26 -7.71 -3.93
N LYS A 16 13.10 -8.24 -4.31
CA LYS A 16 12.56 -9.48 -3.75
C LYS A 16 12.89 -10.63 -4.69
N GLU A 17 13.25 -11.77 -4.11
CA GLU A 17 13.53 -13.00 -4.85
C GLU A 17 12.26 -13.85 -4.98
N LEU A 18 11.45 -13.91 -3.92
CA LEU A 18 10.22 -14.68 -3.84
C LEU A 18 8.97 -13.80 -3.91
N ALA A 19 7.86 -14.42 -4.32
CA ALA A 19 6.52 -13.83 -4.24
C ALA A 19 6.05 -13.75 -2.77
N PRO A 20 5.03 -12.93 -2.47
CA PRO A 20 4.37 -12.96 -1.16
C PRO A 20 3.81 -14.34 -0.83
N TYR A 21 3.95 -14.76 0.42
CA TYR A 21 3.39 -16.03 0.90
C TYR A 21 1.90 -15.97 1.19
N ASP A 22 1.42 -14.79 1.59
CA ASP A 22 0.02 -14.54 1.92
C ASP A 22 -0.77 -14.28 0.64
N GLU A 23 -1.82 -15.05 0.36
CA GLU A 23 -2.72 -14.86 -0.78
C GLU A 23 -3.42 -13.49 -0.70
N ASP A 24 -3.70 -13.01 0.52
CA ASP A 24 -4.35 -11.72 0.77
C ASP A 24 -3.37 -10.53 0.80
N TRP A 25 -2.13 -10.72 0.33
CA TRP A 25 -1.10 -9.67 0.39
C TRP A 25 -1.54 -8.36 -0.27
N PHE A 26 -2.40 -8.43 -1.30
CA PHE A 26 -2.90 -7.26 -2.00
C PHE A 26 -3.82 -6.42 -1.11
N TYR A 27 -4.66 -7.06 -0.30
CA TYR A 27 -5.51 -6.39 0.68
C TYR A 27 -4.68 -5.81 1.83
N VAL A 28 -3.67 -6.55 2.31
CA VAL A 28 -2.72 -6.05 3.31
C VAL A 28 -1.96 -4.82 2.79
N ARG A 29 -1.56 -4.85 1.50
CA ARG A 29 -0.92 -3.70 0.84
C ARG A 29 -1.87 -2.51 0.77
N ALA A 30 -3.14 -2.74 0.42
CA ALA A 30 -4.15 -1.71 0.33
C ALA A 30 -4.43 -1.05 1.69
N ALA A 31 -4.57 -1.85 2.75
CA ALA A 31 -4.73 -1.35 4.11
C ALA A 31 -3.52 -0.52 4.56
N SER A 32 -2.30 -0.98 4.25
CA SER A 32 -1.07 -0.24 4.53
C SER A 32 -1.03 1.10 3.79
N VAL A 33 -1.42 1.15 2.52
CA VAL A 33 -1.48 2.37 1.71
C VAL A 33 -2.54 3.33 2.25
N ALA A 34 -3.73 2.83 2.61
CA ALA A 34 -4.80 3.65 3.19
C ALA A 34 -4.35 4.28 4.52
N ARG A 35 -3.69 3.50 5.40
CA ARG A 35 -3.09 4.03 6.64
C ARG A 35 -2.01 5.08 6.36
N HIS A 36 -1.17 4.86 5.35
CA HIS A 36 -0.14 5.82 4.99
C HIS A 36 -0.75 7.14 4.51
N LEU A 37 -1.79 7.08 3.67
CA LEU A 37 -2.56 8.24 3.21
C LEU A 37 -3.25 8.99 4.36
N TYR A 38 -3.69 8.28 5.40
CA TYR A 38 -4.27 8.92 6.60
C TYR A 38 -3.24 9.78 7.33
N MET A 39 -2.02 9.26 7.50
CA MET A 39 -0.98 9.95 8.25
C MET A 39 -0.24 11.02 7.44
N ARG A 40 -0.03 10.76 6.15
CA ARG A 40 0.71 11.63 5.24
C ARG A 40 -0.10 11.74 3.97
N SER A 41 -0.64 12.93 3.72
CA SER A 41 -1.42 13.27 2.52
C SER A 41 -1.00 14.65 2.03
N PRO A 42 -0.93 14.89 0.71
CA PRO A 42 -1.21 13.97 -0.40
C PRO A 42 -0.01 13.10 -0.80
N VAL A 43 -0.26 11.88 -1.33
CA VAL A 43 0.79 10.92 -1.69
C VAL A 43 0.64 10.40 -3.12
N GLY A 44 1.73 10.45 -3.88
CA GLY A 44 1.83 9.89 -5.23
C GLY A 44 2.40 8.47 -5.29
N VAL A 45 2.33 7.84 -6.47
CA VAL A 45 2.89 6.49 -6.70
C VAL A 45 4.38 6.43 -6.35
N GLY A 46 5.15 7.46 -6.73
CA GLY A 46 6.60 7.51 -6.47
C GLY A 46 6.96 7.49 -4.99
N ALA A 47 6.19 8.19 -4.15
CA ALA A 47 6.37 8.18 -2.71
C ALA A 47 6.09 6.77 -2.12
N LEU A 48 5.00 6.12 -2.53
CA LEU A 48 4.73 4.73 -2.13
C LEU A 48 5.84 3.77 -2.56
N THR A 49 6.42 3.96 -3.75
CA THR A 49 7.52 3.09 -4.19
C THR A 49 8.78 3.24 -3.34
N LYS A 50 8.98 4.39 -2.69
CA LYS A 50 10.05 4.61 -1.71
C LYS A 50 9.70 3.99 -0.36
N VAL A 51 8.46 4.20 0.12
CA VAL A 51 7.97 3.65 1.40
C VAL A 51 8.07 2.12 1.44
N TYR A 52 7.70 1.46 0.35
CA TYR A 52 7.83 0.00 0.22
C TYR A 52 9.14 -0.43 -0.46
N GLY A 53 10.08 0.50 -0.63
CA GLY A 53 11.43 0.18 -1.08
C GLY A 53 12.23 -0.58 -0.02
N GLY A 54 13.37 -1.12 -0.42
CA GLY A 54 14.19 -1.92 0.46
C GLY A 54 15.61 -2.07 -0.03
N ARG A 55 16.44 -2.72 0.77
CA ARG A 55 17.82 -3.05 0.43
C ARG A 55 17.85 -4.19 -0.58
N GLN A 56 18.46 -3.97 -1.74
CA GLN A 56 18.68 -5.00 -2.77
C GLN A 56 20.05 -5.65 -2.58
N ARG A 57 20.07 -6.98 -2.48
CA ARG A 57 21.30 -7.76 -2.53
C ARG A 57 21.73 -7.90 -3.99
N ASN A 58 22.98 -7.57 -4.29
CA ASN A 58 23.56 -7.60 -5.65
C ASN A 58 24.58 -8.74 -5.79
N GLY A 59 24.33 -9.88 -5.15
CA GLY A 59 25.27 -11.01 -5.13
C GLY A 59 26.56 -10.66 -4.37
N THR A 60 27.66 -10.57 -5.11
CA THR A 60 29.00 -10.24 -4.62
C THR A 60 29.24 -8.74 -4.44
N CYS A 61 28.43 -7.89 -5.09
CA CYS A 61 28.53 -6.44 -4.96
C CYS A 61 27.80 -5.91 -3.70
N PRO A 62 28.20 -4.74 -3.18
CA PRO A 62 27.51 -4.10 -2.06
C PRO A 62 26.01 -3.90 -2.32
N SER A 63 25.25 -3.97 -1.22
CA SER A 63 23.80 -3.79 -1.27
C SER A 63 23.42 -2.32 -1.36
N HIS A 64 22.48 -1.99 -2.25
CA HIS A 64 21.97 -0.63 -2.43
C HIS A 64 20.45 -0.55 -2.27
N PHE A 65 19.92 0.64 -1.99
CA PHE A 65 18.49 0.84 -1.91
C PHE A 65 17.83 0.69 -3.29
N SER A 66 16.73 -0.04 -3.34
CA SER A 66 15.86 -0.18 -4.49
C SER A 66 14.43 0.18 -4.14
N ARG A 67 13.78 0.94 -5.02
CA ARG A 67 12.34 1.17 -4.98
C ARG A 67 11.56 -0.13 -5.23
N SER A 68 10.30 -0.13 -4.82
CA SER A 68 9.33 -1.18 -5.17
C SER A 68 8.64 -0.92 -6.51
N THR A 69 7.85 -1.88 -6.96
CA THR A 69 7.18 -1.83 -8.25
C THR A 69 6.08 -0.76 -8.29
N GLY A 70 6.20 0.21 -9.21
CA GLY A 70 5.20 1.26 -9.40
C GLY A 70 3.85 0.75 -9.92
N SER A 71 3.82 -0.38 -10.64
CA SER A 71 2.57 -0.99 -11.14
C SER A 71 1.66 -1.42 -9.98
N VAL A 72 2.21 -2.11 -8.98
CA VAL A 72 1.47 -2.55 -7.78
C VAL A 72 0.92 -1.35 -7.02
N ALA A 73 1.77 -0.36 -6.71
CA ALA A 73 1.33 0.85 -6.01
C ALA A 73 0.23 1.60 -6.78
N ARG A 74 0.33 1.68 -8.12
CA ARG A 74 -0.70 2.30 -8.97
C ARG A 74 -2.01 1.53 -8.94
N LYS A 75 -1.98 0.20 -9.07
CA LYS A 75 -3.19 -0.62 -9.05
C LYS A 75 -3.88 -0.60 -7.70
N VAL A 76 -3.13 -0.62 -6.59
CA VAL A 76 -3.71 -0.47 -5.25
C VAL A 76 -4.44 0.87 -5.12
N LEU A 77 -3.81 1.97 -5.53
CA LEU A 77 -4.44 3.29 -5.49
C LEU A 77 -5.69 3.38 -6.38
N GLN A 78 -5.65 2.85 -7.60
CA GLN A 78 -6.82 2.79 -8.50
C GLN A 78 -7.95 1.95 -7.90
N SER A 79 -7.61 0.87 -7.21
CA SER A 79 -8.60 -0.01 -6.57
C SER A 79 -9.25 0.63 -5.35
N LEU A 80 -8.48 1.42 -4.58
CA LEU A 80 -9.00 2.24 -3.47
C LEU A 80 -9.85 3.42 -3.97
N GLU A 81 -9.51 3.98 -5.13
CA GLU A 81 -10.29 5.01 -5.83
C GLU A 81 -11.63 4.44 -6.33
N ALA A 82 -11.64 3.22 -6.88
CA ALA A 82 -12.85 2.55 -7.34
C ALA A 82 -13.88 2.27 -6.22
N ILE A 83 -13.42 2.04 -4.98
CA ILE A 83 -14.29 1.88 -3.82
C ILE A 83 -14.60 3.21 -3.11
N LYS A 84 -14.22 4.35 -3.71
CA LYS A 84 -14.43 5.72 -3.18
C LYS A 84 -13.82 5.99 -1.80
N MET A 85 -12.79 5.23 -1.41
CA MET A 85 -12.04 5.51 -0.18
C MET A 85 -10.97 6.59 -0.37
N VAL A 86 -10.45 6.72 -1.58
CA VAL A 86 -9.35 7.63 -1.92
C VAL A 86 -9.77 8.49 -3.11
N GLU A 87 -9.42 9.76 -3.09
CA GLU A 87 -9.63 10.71 -4.17
C GLU A 87 -8.32 11.33 -4.66
N LYS A 88 -8.34 11.87 -5.87
CA LYS A 88 -7.22 12.65 -6.41
C LYS A 88 -7.26 14.04 -5.81
N ASP A 89 -6.11 14.51 -5.34
CA ASP A 89 -5.99 15.89 -4.86
C ASP A 89 -5.73 16.85 -6.04
N PRO A 90 -6.30 18.07 -6.05
CA PRO A 90 -6.08 19.05 -7.10
C PRO A 90 -4.59 19.42 -7.29
N ASN A 91 -3.81 19.41 -6.20
CA ASN A 91 -2.37 19.72 -6.21
C ASN A 91 -1.51 18.49 -6.55
N GLY A 92 -2.13 17.39 -6.96
CA GLY A 92 -1.48 16.16 -7.35
C GLY A 92 -1.37 15.13 -6.22
N GLY A 93 -1.22 13.86 -6.61
CA GLY A 93 -1.23 12.74 -5.68
C GLY A 93 -2.64 12.26 -5.34
N ARG A 94 -2.75 11.57 -4.21
CA ARG A 94 -4.02 11.07 -3.68
C ARG A 94 -4.15 11.42 -2.21
N ARG A 95 -5.39 11.58 -1.76
CA ARG A 95 -5.78 11.76 -0.36
C ARG A 95 -6.98 10.89 -0.03
N LEU A 96 -7.20 10.60 1.25
CA LEU A 96 -8.43 9.94 1.68
C LEU A 96 -9.64 10.86 1.48
N THR A 97 -10.77 10.26 1.11
CA THR A 97 -12.07 10.93 1.14
C THR A 97 -12.54 11.11 2.59
N SER A 98 -13.50 12.02 2.81
CA SER A 98 -14.13 12.20 4.13
C SER A 98 -14.77 10.89 4.63
N THR A 99 -15.40 10.13 3.73
CA THR A 99 -15.96 8.81 4.02
C THR A 99 -14.88 7.79 4.34
N GLY A 100 -13.80 7.72 3.54
CA GLY A 100 -12.69 6.81 3.79
C GLY A 100 -12.00 7.07 5.12
N ARG A 101 -11.90 8.33 5.56
CA ARG A 101 -11.38 8.69 6.88
C ARG A 101 -12.27 8.19 8.00
N ARG A 102 -13.58 8.41 7.90
CA ARG A 102 -14.58 7.94 8.86
C ARG A 102 -14.57 6.42 9.01
N ASP A 103 -14.47 5.70 7.89
CA ASP A 103 -14.45 4.23 7.91
C ASP A 103 -13.19 3.69 8.59
N LEU A 104 -12.03 4.30 8.34
CA LEU A 104 -10.79 3.97 9.05
C LEU A 104 -10.90 4.24 10.56
N ASP A 105 -11.49 5.37 10.95
CA ASP A 105 -11.68 5.70 12.37
C ASP A 105 -12.67 4.72 13.05
N ARG A 106 -13.72 4.28 12.34
CA ARG A 106 -14.66 3.24 12.84
C ARG A 106 -13.98 1.89 13.01
N ILE A 107 -13.13 1.48 12.07
CA ILE A 107 -12.37 0.22 12.20
C ILE A 107 -11.37 0.32 13.35
N ALA A 108 -10.72 1.48 13.51
CA ALA A 108 -9.79 1.72 14.62
C ALA A 108 -10.48 1.59 15.99
N SER A 109 -11.70 2.11 16.14
CA SER A 109 -12.45 1.96 17.40
C SER A 109 -12.82 0.50 17.69
N GLN A 110 -13.20 -0.28 16.67
CA GLN A 110 -13.46 -1.72 16.82
C GLN A 110 -12.21 -2.50 17.25
N ILE A 111 -11.04 -2.19 16.69
CA ILE A 111 -9.77 -2.84 17.06
C ILE A 111 -9.39 -2.51 18.51
N LYS A 112 -9.60 -1.26 18.95
CA LYS A 112 -9.32 -0.85 20.34
C LYS A 112 -10.12 -1.67 21.35
N ILE A 113 -11.36 -2.04 21.03
CA ILE A 113 -12.25 -2.84 21.90
C ILE A 113 -11.81 -4.30 21.96
N LYS A 114 -11.33 -4.86 20.83
CA LYS A 114 -10.95 -6.28 20.72
C LYS A 114 -9.60 -6.66 21.36
N LYS A 115 -8.72 -5.70 21.62
CA LYS A 115 -7.39 -6.01 22.16
C LYS A 115 -7.52 -6.39 23.64
N PRO A 116 -7.15 -7.61 24.08
CA PRO A 116 -7.10 -7.91 25.50
C PRO A 116 -6.08 -6.97 26.15
N LYS A 117 -6.44 -6.38 27.29
CA LYS A 117 -5.49 -5.61 28.10
C LYS A 117 -4.43 -6.60 28.58
N SER A 118 -3.18 -6.42 28.13
CA SER A 118 -2.03 -7.14 28.67
C SER A 118 -1.76 -6.72 30.10
#